data_AF-A0A2T3ZWE5-F1
#
_entry.id   AF-A0A2T3ZWE5-F1
#
_cell.length_a   1.000
_cell.length_b   1.000
_cell.length_c   1.000
_cell.angle_alpha   90.00
_cell.angle_beta   90.00
_cell.angle_gamma   90.00
#
_symmetry.space_group_name_H-M   'P 1'
#
loop_
_entity.id
_entity.type
_entity.pdbx_description
1 polymer ?
#
loop_
_entity_poly.entity_id
_entity_poly.type
_entity_poly.pdbx_seq_one_letter_code
_entity_poly.pdbx_strand_id
1 'polypeptide(L)'
;MPSTRKKKDTHEPVIMLSYKDLVRRIGGKPPQQVKKGDPEWEDSIKCIKAYHSQATVLSRADQEGMRFMIKRLQYVIPPEAEKNSLLHPLMRAEHCSLKLNISPSWPIFIILKTLYGTALPEVYLATIRTAFQTTDLNDHTHEYFTIDGAEPAEPAAPEEDHPTSMSDKAEISKKTKKRIQR
;
A
#
# COMPACT_ATOMS: atom_id res chain seq x y z
N MET A 1 -50.82 -17.69 -7.18
CA MET A 1 -50.07 -17.05 -6.07
C MET A 1 -48.61 -16.93 -6.48
N PRO A 2 -48.05 -15.72 -6.64
CA PRO A 2 -46.62 -15.57 -6.94
C PRO A 2 -45.81 -15.72 -5.64
N SER A 3 -44.95 -16.73 -5.60
CA SER A 3 -44.00 -16.97 -4.51
C SER A 3 -42.85 -15.96 -4.61
N THR A 4 -42.88 -14.94 -3.76
CA THR A 4 -41.75 -14.01 -3.60
C THR A 4 -40.64 -14.73 -2.83
N ARG A 5 -39.72 -15.37 -3.55
CA ARG A 5 -38.43 -15.80 -2.98
C ARG A 5 -37.65 -14.55 -2.62
N LYS A 6 -37.60 -14.23 -1.31
CA LYS A 6 -36.64 -13.28 -0.75
C LYS A 6 -35.25 -13.80 -1.08
N LYS A 7 -34.53 -13.14 -1.98
CA LYS A 7 -33.07 -13.31 -2.10
C LYS A 7 -32.50 -12.89 -0.75
N LYS A 8 -31.95 -13.84 0.00
CA LYS A 8 -31.03 -13.52 1.09
C LYS A 8 -29.79 -12.99 0.40
N ASP A 9 -29.57 -11.68 0.48
CA ASP A 9 -28.28 -11.07 0.19
C ASP A 9 -27.31 -11.54 1.28
N THR A 10 -26.75 -12.73 1.06
CA THR A 10 -25.61 -13.22 1.82
C THR A 10 -24.42 -12.42 1.30
N HIS A 11 -24.20 -11.23 1.88
CA HIS A 11 -22.94 -10.53 1.68
C HIS A 11 -21.84 -11.45 2.20
N GLU A 12 -21.03 -12.00 1.30
CA GLU A 12 -19.82 -12.72 1.71
C GLU A 12 -18.92 -11.75 2.48
N PRO A 13 -18.33 -12.19 3.60
CA PRO A 13 -17.51 -11.31 4.42
C PRO A 13 -16.27 -10.87 3.64
N VAL A 14 -16.01 -9.57 3.62
CA VAL A 14 -14.81 -8.98 3.02
C VAL A 14 -13.56 -9.52 3.72
N ILE A 15 -12.51 -9.86 2.96
CA ILE A 15 -11.27 -10.33 3.57
C ILE A 15 -10.56 -9.15 4.21
N MET A 16 -10.34 -9.23 5.52
CA MET A 16 -9.61 -8.20 6.22
C MET A 16 -8.12 -8.27 5.93
N LEU A 17 -7.52 -7.11 5.67
CA LEU A 17 -6.09 -6.92 5.50
C LEU A 17 -5.61 -5.83 6.44
N SER A 18 -4.53 -6.10 7.17
CA SER A 18 -3.95 -5.15 8.13
C SER A 18 -2.43 -5.03 7.95
N TYR A 19 -1.84 -4.03 8.60
CA TYR A 19 -0.37 -3.88 8.62
C TYR A 19 0.35 -5.10 9.20
N LYS A 20 -0.30 -5.85 10.10
CA LYS A 20 0.24 -7.09 10.69
C LYS A 20 0.39 -8.23 9.67
N ASP A 21 -0.26 -8.11 8.51
CA ASP A 21 -0.13 -9.08 7.42
C ASP A 21 1.12 -8.84 6.55
N LEU A 22 1.81 -7.70 6.72
CA LEU A 22 3.02 -7.35 5.99
C LEU A 22 4.24 -8.02 6.61
N VAL A 23 4.67 -9.14 6.01
CA VAL A 23 5.76 -9.93 6.54
C VAL A 23 6.77 -10.27 5.45
N ARG A 24 8.01 -9.83 5.63
CA ARG A 24 9.15 -10.18 4.80
C ARG A 24 9.56 -11.61 5.06
N ARG A 25 9.62 -12.44 4.01
CA ARG A 25 10.09 -13.83 4.08
C ARG A 25 11.42 -13.96 3.36
N ILE A 26 12.48 -14.17 4.13
CA ILE A 26 13.83 -14.41 3.59
C ILE A 26 14.14 -15.89 3.79
N GLY A 27 14.61 -16.56 2.73
CA GLY A 27 14.93 -18.00 2.77
C GLY A 27 15.82 -18.36 3.98
N GLY A 28 15.38 -19.34 4.76
CA GLY A 28 16.10 -19.81 5.95
C GLY A 28 15.99 -18.93 7.20
N LYS A 29 15.24 -17.82 7.16
CA LYS A 29 14.98 -16.94 8.31
C LYS A 29 13.50 -16.98 8.71
N PRO A 30 13.17 -16.75 10.00
CA PRO A 30 11.79 -16.57 10.40
C PRO A 30 11.19 -15.35 9.67
N PRO A 31 9.87 -15.35 9.40
CA PRO A 31 9.19 -14.21 8.82
C PRO A 31 9.38 -12.95 9.70
N GLN A 32 9.73 -11.81 9.08
CA GLN A 32 9.97 -10.55 9.77
C GLN A 32 8.89 -9.54 9.43
N GLN A 33 8.29 -8.92 10.45
CA GLN A 33 7.32 -7.86 10.27
C GLN A 33 7.97 -6.66 9.56
N VAL A 34 7.31 -6.14 8.52
CA VAL A 34 7.75 -4.88 7.87
C VAL A 34 7.48 -3.73 8.83
N LYS A 35 8.48 -2.87 9.05
CA LYS A 35 8.44 -1.74 9.99
C LYS A 35 8.62 -0.41 9.26
N LYS A 36 8.21 0.66 9.91
CA LYS A 36 8.52 2.02 9.47
C LYS A 36 10.03 2.19 9.34
N GLY A 37 10.48 2.65 8.16
CA GLY A 37 11.90 2.78 7.80
C GLY A 37 12.42 1.65 6.91
N ASP A 38 11.68 0.55 6.75
CA ASP A 38 12.00 -0.43 5.72
C ASP A 38 11.75 0.15 4.31
N PRO A 39 12.56 -0.20 3.29
CA PRO A 39 12.39 0.29 1.93
C PRO A 39 11.00 0.04 1.35
N GLU A 40 10.38 -1.10 1.67
CA GLU A 40 9.04 -1.45 1.20
C GLU A 40 7.90 -0.80 2.00
N TRP A 41 8.18 -0.13 3.13
CA TRP A 41 7.14 0.31 4.05
C TRP A 41 6.13 1.23 3.37
N GLU A 42 6.59 2.28 2.69
CA GLU A 42 5.71 3.27 2.07
C GLU A 42 4.80 2.64 0.99
N ASP A 43 5.38 1.79 0.14
CA ASP A 43 4.62 1.06 -0.88
C ASP A 43 3.62 0.09 -0.25
N SER A 44 3.97 -0.50 0.89
CA SER A 44 3.10 -1.40 1.63
C SER A 44 1.86 -0.69 2.16
N ILE A 45 2.05 0.50 2.74
CA ILE A 45 0.94 1.33 3.24
C ILE A 45 0.02 1.75 2.09
N LYS A 46 0.59 2.19 0.97
CA LYS A 46 -0.19 2.57 -0.23
C LYS A 46 -1.03 1.39 -0.73
N CYS A 47 -0.45 0.21 -0.85
CA CYS A 47 -1.17 -0.98 -1.33
C CYS A 47 -2.26 -1.45 -0.35
N ILE A 48 -2.05 -1.35 0.96
CA ILE A 48 -3.08 -1.66 1.96
C ILE A 48 -4.24 -0.66 1.87
N LYS A 49 -3.95 0.65 1.82
CA LYS A 49 -4.98 1.67 1.68
C LYS A 49 -5.77 1.50 0.38
N ALA A 50 -5.09 1.19 -0.72
CA ALA A 50 -5.74 0.86 -1.98
C ALA A 50 -6.64 -0.38 -1.87
N TYR A 51 -6.20 -1.43 -1.16
CA TYR A 51 -7.04 -2.59 -0.88
C TYR A 51 -8.29 -2.19 -0.08
N HIS A 52 -8.14 -1.43 1.01
CA HIS A 52 -9.28 -0.95 1.80
C HIS A 52 -10.27 -0.14 0.96
N SER A 53 -9.76 0.70 0.05
CA SER A 53 -10.59 1.51 -0.83
C SER A 53 -11.38 0.72 -1.88
N GLN A 54 -11.01 -0.52 -2.18
CA GLN A 54 -11.62 -1.32 -3.26
C GLN A 54 -12.28 -2.62 -2.76
N ALA A 55 -11.90 -3.14 -1.59
CA ALA A 55 -12.23 -4.51 -1.20
C ALA A 55 -13.72 -4.81 -1.11
N THR A 56 -14.58 -3.81 -0.83
CA THR A 56 -16.04 -3.99 -0.80
C THR A 56 -16.67 -4.20 -2.17
N VAL A 57 -16.03 -3.70 -3.24
CA VAL A 57 -16.49 -3.81 -4.63
C VAL A 57 -15.72 -4.86 -5.44
N LEU A 58 -14.69 -5.48 -4.86
CA LEU A 58 -13.95 -6.58 -5.46
C LEU A 58 -14.67 -7.92 -5.29
N SER A 59 -14.58 -8.76 -6.33
CA SER A 59 -14.96 -10.16 -6.21
C SER A 59 -14.09 -10.88 -5.17
N ARG A 60 -14.59 -11.99 -4.61
CA ARG A 60 -13.82 -12.78 -3.63
C ARG A 60 -12.46 -13.23 -4.18
N ALA A 61 -12.42 -13.70 -5.42
CA ALA A 61 -11.20 -14.12 -6.09
C ALA A 61 -10.20 -12.96 -6.26
N ASP A 62 -10.70 -11.77 -6.56
CA ASP A 62 -9.86 -10.57 -6.68
C ASP A 62 -9.33 -10.10 -5.33
N GLN A 63 -10.14 -10.16 -4.27
CA GLN A 63 -9.71 -9.89 -2.91
C GLN A 63 -8.57 -10.84 -2.49
N GLU A 64 -8.71 -12.14 -2.78
CA GLU A 64 -7.69 -13.15 -2.49
C GLU A 64 -6.41 -12.91 -3.29
N GLY A 65 -6.53 -12.59 -4.58
CA GLY A 65 -5.41 -12.25 -5.45
C GLY A 65 -4.65 -11.02 -4.96
N MET A 66 -5.36 -9.93 -4.65
CA MET A 66 -4.75 -8.70 -4.16
C MET A 66 -4.09 -8.91 -2.80
N ARG A 67 -4.77 -9.58 -1.87
CA ARG A 67 -4.21 -9.94 -0.56
C ARG A 67 -2.96 -10.81 -0.70
N PHE A 68 -2.96 -11.78 -1.60
CA PHE A 68 -1.80 -12.64 -1.81
C PHE A 68 -0.59 -11.84 -2.29
N MET A 69 -0.77 -10.96 -3.27
CA MET A 69 0.30 -10.08 -3.75
C MET A 69 0.83 -9.16 -2.64
N ILE A 70 -0.07 -8.60 -1.82
CA ILE A 70 0.31 -7.70 -0.74
C ILE A 70 1.08 -8.45 0.35
N LYS A 71 0.60 -9.61 0.80
CA LYS A 71 1.28 -10.41 1.83
C LYS A 71 2.64 -10.95 1.39
N ARG A 72 2.85 -11.08 0.09
CA ARG A 72 4.13 -11.55 -0.49
C ARG A 72 5.05 -10.42 -0.95
N LEU A 73 4.66 -9.17 -0.75
CA LEU A 73 5.44 -7.99 -1.16
C LEU A 73 5.78 -8.00 -2.66
N GLN A 74 4.90 -8.58 -3.51
CA GLN A 74 5.14 -8.69 -4.96
C GLN A 74 5.01 -7.36 -5.71
N TYR A 75 4.56 -6.32 -5.02
CA TYR A 75 4.36 -4.97 -5.52
C TYR A 75 5.54 -4.03 -5.24
N VAL A 76 6.54 -4.48 -4.47
CA VAL A 76 7.69 -3.63 -4.11
C VAL A 76 8.41 -3.21 -5.37
N ILE A 77 8.59 -1.89 -5.52
CA ILE A 77 9.22 -1.30 -6.71
C ILE A 77 10.71 -1.63 -6.67
N PRO A 78 11.24 -2.44 -7.61
CA PRO A 78 12.68 -2.60 -7.70
C PRO A 78 13.33 -1.30 -8.22
N PRO A 79 14.61 -1.04 -7.88
CA PRO A 79 15.30 0.18 -8.31
C PRO A 79 15.24 0.44 -9.82
N GLU A 80 15.27 -0.62 -10.64
CA GLU A 80 15.18 -0.45 -12.10
C GLU A 80 13.80 0.07 -12.55
N ALA A 81 12.73 -0.21 -11.81
CA ALA A 81 11.37 0.15 -12.17
C ALA A 81 10.95 1.56 -11.72
N GLU A 82 11.73 2.22 -10.86
CA GLU A 82 11.45 3.60 -10.41
C GLU A 82 11.27 4.59 -11.58
N LYS A 83 12.05 4.40 -12.65
CA LYS A 83 12.02 5.26 -13.85
C LYS A 83 11.13 4.71 -14.96
N ASN A 84 10.80 3.42 -14.91
CA ASN A 84 10.06 2.76 -15.96
C ASN A 84 9.23 1.60 -15.40
N SER A 85 7.92 1.81 -15.29
CA SER A 85 6.99 0.81 -14.75
C SER A 85 7.01 -0.50 -15.53
N LEU A 86 7.42 -0.51 -16.82
CA LEU A 86 7.56 -1.75 -17.61
C LEU A 86 8.62 -2.71 -17.08
N LEU A 87 9.54 -2.24 -16.22
CA LEU A 87 10.53 -3.09 -15.57
C LEU A 87 9.98 -3.73 -14.28
N HIS A 88 8.83 -3.26 -13.78
CA HIS A 88 8.19 -3.85 -12.61
C HIS A 88 7.71 -5.29 -12.90
N PRO A 89 7.98 -6.27 -12.03
CA PRO A 89 7.61 -7.67 -12.28
C PRO A 89 6.12 -7.88 -12.58
N LEU A 90 5.22 -7.24 -11.83
CA LEU A 90 3.78 -7.33 -12.10
C LEU A 90 3.38 -6.74 -13.47
N MET A 91 3.99 -5.61 -13.86
CA MET A 91 3.71 -4.99 -15.16
C MET A 91 4.24 -5.87 -16.30
N ARG A 92 5.41 -6.48 -16.13
CA ARG A 92 5.97 -7.43 -17.10
C ARG A 92 5.06 -8.65 -17.26
N ALA A 93 4.55 -9.20 -16.16
CA ALA A 93 3.63 -10.32 -16.19
C ALA A 93 2.34 -9.95 -16.95
N GLU A 94 1.72 -8.81 -16.63
CA GLU A 94 0.54 -8.31 -17.34
C GLU A 94 0.82 -8.09 -18.83
N HIS A 95 1.91 -7.42 -19.17
CA HIS A 95 2.27 -7.18 -20.56
C HIS A 95 2.49 -8.49 -21.35
N CYS A 96 3.06 -9.53 -20.72
CA CYS A 96 3.15 -10.86 -21.32
C CYS A 96 1.77 -11.50 -21.48
N SER A 97 0.88 -11.42 -20.48
CA SER A 97 -0.49 -11.91 -20.56
C SER A 97 -1.28 -11.25 -21.70
N LEU A 98 -1.14 -9.94 -21.86
CA LEU A 98 -1.81 -9.19 -22.93
C LEU A 98 -1.35 -9.62 -24.32
N LYS A 99 -0.05 -9.91 -24.51
CA LYS A 99 0.47 -10.47 -25.77
C LYS A 99 -0.11 -11.84 -26.10
N LEU A 100 -0.54 -12.58 -25.08
CA LEU A 100 -1.20 -13.89 -25.22
C LEU A 100 -2.73 -13.76 -25.30
N ASN A 101 -3.28 -12.55 -25.44
CA ASN A 101 -4.71 -12.26 -25.42
C ASN A 101 -5.43 -12.73 -24.15
N ILE A 102 -4.71 -12.80 -23.02
CA ILE A 102 -5.30 -13.08 -21.71
C ILE A 102 -5.84 -11.76 -21.15
N SER A 103 -7.05 -11.81 -20.58
CA SER A 103 -7.68 -10.65 -19.95
C SER A 103 -6.79 -10.09 -18.83
N PRO A 104 -6.63 -8.77 -18.71
CA PRO A 104 -5.82 -8.17 -17.64
C PRO A 104 -6.43 -8.44 -16.26
N SER A 105 -5.58 -8.42 -15.22
CA SER A 105 -6.00 -8.60 -13.83
C SER A 105 -6.35 -7.27 -13.17
N TRP A 106 -7.58 -7.14 -12.67
CA TRP A 106 -8.02 -5.95 -11.94
C TRP A 106 -7.24 -5.70 -10.64
N PRO A 107 -6.98 -6.72 -9.78
CA PRO A 107 -6.07 -6.57 -8.64
C PRO A 107 -4.69 -6.01 -8.99
N ILE A 108 -4.09 -6.50 -10.07
CA ILE A 108 -2.77 -6.01 -10.51
C ILE A 108 -2.87 -4.57 -10.97
N PHE A 109 -3.92 -4.22 -11.71
CA PHE A 109 -4.17 -2.84 -12.11
C PHE A 109 -4.30 -1.89 -10.92
N ILE A 110 -5.08 -2.24 -9.89
CA ILE A 110 -5.23 -1.40 -8.68
C ILE A 110 -3.87 -1.14 -8.04
N ILE A 111 -3.05 -2.19 -7.84
CA ILE A 111 -1.71 -2.07 -7.26
C ILE A 111 -0.82 -1.16 -8.13
N LEU A 112 -0.73 -1.44 -9.42
CA LEU A 112 0.12 -0.69 -10.34
C LEU A 112 -0.33 0.77 -10.46
N LYS A 113 -1.63 1.03 -10.50
CA LYS A 113 -2.21 2.37 -10.56
C LYS A 113 -1.92 3.17 -9.28
N THR A 114 -1.97 2.50 -8.14
CA THR A 114 -1.64 3.10 -6.84
C THR A 114 -0.17 3.52 -6.77
N LEU A 115 0.73 2.68 -7.28
CA LEU A 115 2.18 2.91 -7.18
C LEU A 115 2.71 3.89 -8.24
N TYR A 116 2.24 3.79 -9.48
CA TYR A 116 2.78 4.56 -10.61
C TYR A 116 1.85 5.68 -11.10
N GLY A 117 0.58 5.69 -10.70
CA GLY A 117 -0.37 6.76 -11.05
C GLY A 117 -0.52 6.96 -12.55
N THR A 118 -0.02 8.08 -13.06
CA THR A 118 -0.04 8.46 -14.48
C THR A 118 1.14 7.92 -15.27
N ALA A 119 2.17 7.37 -14.62
CA ALA A 119 3.34 6.81 -15.29
C ALA A 119 3.09 5.41 -15.90
N LEU A 120 1.86 4.90 -15.81
CA LEU A 120 1.48 3.65 -16.45
C LEU A 120 1.38 3.80 -17.98
N PRO A 121 1.77 2.79 -18.76
CA PRO A 121 1.68 2.84 -20.22
C PRO A 121 0.24 3.02 -20.71
N GLU A 122 0.03 3.92 -21.67
CA GLU A 122 -1.31 4.20 -22.23
C GLU A 122 -1.96 2.95 -22.85
N VAL A 123 -1.16 2.10 -23.49
CA VAL A 123 -1.64 0.83 -24.07
C VAL A 123 -2.24 -0.06 -22.98
N TYR A 124 -1.58 -0.15 -21.83
CA TYR A 124 -2.10 -0.93 -20.69
C TYR A 124 -3.41 -0.33 -20.16
N LEU A 125 -3.46 0.99 -20.00
CA LEU A 125 -4.67 1.70 -19.56
C LEU A 125 -5.84 1.51 -20.54
N ALA A 126 -5.59 1.52 -21.85
CA ALA A 126 -6.60 1.27 -22.87
C ALA A 126 -7.14 -0.15 -22.80
N THR A 127 -6.28 -1.14 -22.55
CA THR A 127 -6.71 -2.53 -22.37
C THR A 127 -7.54 -2.72 -21.11
N ILE A 128 -7.15 -2.11 -19.99
CA ILE A 128 -7.94 -2.10 -18.76
C ILE A 128 -9.31 -1.47 -19.00
N ARG A 129 -9.37 -0.30 -19.64
CA ARG A 129 -10.64 0.35 -19.97
C ARG A 129 -11.52 -0.52 -20.87
N THR A 130 -10.93 -1.27 -21.80
CA THR A 130 -11.69 -2.17 -22.66
C THR A 130 -12.26 -3.36 -21.89
N ALA A 131 -11.49 -3.93 -20.96
CA ALA A 131 -11.91 -5.10 -20.18
C ALA A 131 -12.92 -4.75 -19.07
N PHE A 132 -12.69 -3.63 -18.36
CA PHE A 132 -13.42 -3.26 -17.14
C PHE A 132 -14.29 -2.01 -17.29
N GLN A 133 -14.30 -1.38 -18.48
CA GLN A 133 -15.08 -0.17 -18.80
C GLN A 133 -14.66 1.09 -18.02
N THR A 134 -13.67 1.00 -17.14
CA THR A 134 -13.15 2.12 -16.36
C THR A 134 -11.66 1.93 -16.06
N THR A 135 -10.99 3.04 -15.74
CA THR A 135 -9.64 3.09 -15.16
C THR A 135 -9.62 3.86 -13.83
N ASP A 136 -10.79 4.29 -13.37
CA ASP A 136 -10.94 5.12 -12.18
C ASP A 136 -11.14 4.23 -10.96
N LEU A 137 -10.47 4.58 -9.87
CA LEU A 137 -10.53 3.88 -8.60
C LEU A 137 -11.30 4.76 -7.61
N ASN A 138 -12.59 4.51 -7.46
CA ASN A 138 -13.43 5.22 -6.49
C ASN A 138 -13.08 4.76 -5.08
N ASP A 139 -13.01 5.69 -4.12
CA ASP A 139 -12.64 5.35 -2.75
C ASP A 139 -13.85 4.83 -1.95
N HIS A 140 -13.84 3.55 -1.61
CA HIS A 140 -14.84 2.88 -0.76
C HIS A 140 -14.31 2.57 0.66
N THR A 141 -13.27 3.25 1.11
CA THR A 141 -12.64 3.00 2.42
C THR A 141 -13.63 3.10 3.58
N HIS A 142 -14.58 4.05 3.53
CA HIS A 142 -15.62 4.18 4.57
C HIS A 142 -16.50 2.92 4.65
N GLU A 143 -16.92 2.36 3.51
CA GLU A 143 -17.70 1.12 3.48
C GLU A 143 -16.92 -0.04 4.10
N TYR A 144 -15.63 -0.15 3.77
CA TYR A 144 -14.75 -1.17 4.31
C TYR A 144 -14.68 -1.13 5.85
N PHE A 145 -14.51 0.05 6.46
CA PHE A 145 -14.43 0.16 7.92
C PHE A 145 -15.78 0.10 8.63
N THR A 146 -16.89 0.41 7.96
CA THR A 146 -18.23 0.17 8.54
C THR A 146 -18.53 -1.32 8.75
N ILE A 147 -17.90 -2.21 7.99
CA ILE A 147 -18.04 -3.66 8.14
C ILE A 147 -17.25 -4.19 9.33
N ASP A 148 -16.06 -3.63 9.57
CA ASP A 148 -15.15 -4.08 10.66
C ASP A 148 -15.45 -3.42 12.01
N GLY A 149 -16.15 -2.29 12.02
CA GLY A 149 -16.51 -1.55 13.23
C GLY A 149 -15.35 -0.76 13.86
N ALA A 150 -14.18 -0.71 13.23
CA ALA A 150 -13.06 0.15 13.64
C ALA A 150 -12.17 0.52 12.44
N GLU A 151 -11.86 1.81 12.30
CA GLU A 151 -10.77 2.28 11.44
C GLU A 151 -9.43 1.82 12.08
N PRO A 152 -8.56 1.08 11.37
CA PRO A 152 -7.27 0.67 11.89
C PRO A 152 -6.41 1.91 12.01
N ALA A 153 -6.25 2.37 13.26
CA ALA A 153 -5.29 3.41 13.61
C ALA A 153 -3.95 3.09 12.93
N GLU A 154 -3.51 3.99 12.06
CA GLU A 154 -2.15 4.00 11.54
C GLU A 154 -1.21 3.91 12.75
N PRO A 155 -0.23 2.98 12.78
CA PRO A 155 0.56 2.76 13.98
C PRO A 155 1.26 4.06 14.35
N ALA A 156 0.82 4.67 15.46
CA ALA A 156 1.50 5.77 16.09
C ALA A 156 2.95 5.34 16.29
N ALA A 157 3.88 6.18 15.82
CA ALA A 157 5.29 5.98 16.11
C ALA A 157 5.43 5.80 17.63
N PRO A 158 6.23 4.84 18.13
CA PRO A 158 6.64 4.92 19.50
C PRO A 158 7.36 6.25 19.66
N GLU A 159 6.77 7.17 20.41
CA GLU A 159 7.49 8.30 20.98
C GLU A 159 8.69 7.69 21.69
N GLU A 160 9.89 7.99 21.20
CA GLU A 160 11.10 7.65 21.90
C GLU A 160 11.04 8.33 23.26
N ASP A 161 11.03 7.52 24.32
CA ASP A 161 11.27 7.91 25.69
C ASP A 161 12.56 8.75 25.76
N HIS A 162 12.41 10.07 25.68
CA HIS A 162 13.43 10.99 26.15
C HIS A 162 13.11 11.31 27.61
N PRO A 163 13.87 10.80 28.58
CA PRO A 163 13.70 11.19 29.96
C PRO A 163 14.08 12.67 30.14
N THR A 164 13.15 13.41 30.71
CA THR A 164 13.34 14.72 31.33
C THR A 164 14.54 14.67 32.28
N SER A 165 15.55 15.52 32.08
CA SER A 165 16.51 15.85 33.14
C SER A 165 16.93 17.31 33.04
N MET A 166 16.56 18.06 34.06
CA MET A 166 17.00 19.42 34.33
C MET A 166 18.47 19.41 34.76
N SER A 167 19.27 20.41 34.37
CA SER A 167 19.99 21.26 35.33
C SER A 167 20.88 22.31 34.67
N ASP A 168 20.74 23.52 35.22
CA ASP A 168 21.78 24.52 35.49
C ASP A 168 22.44 25.28 34.34
N LYS A 169 21.86 26.47 34.10
CA LYS A 169 22.56 27.67 33.64
C LYS A 169 23.71 28.00 34.60
N ALA A 170 24.93 27.70 34.18
CA ALA A 170 26.13 28.29 34.77
C ALA A 170 26.53 29.54 33.97
N GLU A 171 26.30 30.69 34.61
CA GLU A 171 26.87 31.98 34.29
C GLU A 171 28.39 31.96 34.49
N ILE A 172 29.19 32.21 33.44
CA ILE A 172 30.61 32.55 33.62
C ILE A 172 31.00 33.70 32.68
N SER A 173 30.95 34.89 33.29
CA SER A 173 31.71 36.08 32.97
C SER A 173 33.19 35.78 32.67
N LYS A 174 33.76 36.38 31.61
CA LYS A 174 35.13 36.92 31.59
C LYS A 174 35.41 37.82 30.38
N LYS A 175 35.26 39.12 30.67
CA LYS A 175 36.01 40.30 30.20
C LYS A 175 37.50 40.01 29.91
N THR A 176 38.04 40.55 28.81
CA THR A 176 39.41 41.13 28.58
C THR A 176 39.50 41.47 27.07
N LYS A 177 39.44 42.70 26.54
CA LYS A 177 40.22 43.96 26.63
C LYS A 177 41.69 43.89 26.16
N LYS A 178 41.90 44.48 24.97
CA LYS A 178 43.10 45.18 24.42
C LYS A 178 44.34 44.39 23.97
N ARG A 179 44.75 44.61 22.70
CA ARG A 179 46.03 45.22 22.21
C ARG A 179 46.03 45.21 20.66
N ILE A 180 45.76 46.30 19.92
CA ILE A 180 46.59 47.46 19.48
C ILE A 180 47.91 47.10 18.74
N GLN A 181 47.93 47.48 17.44
CA GLN A 181 49.01 47.92 16.52
C GLN A 181 50.11 46.90 16.14
N ARG A 182 50.59 46.84 14.89
CA ARG A 182 50.73 47.86 13.84
C ARG A 182 50.30 47.36 12.46
#